data_AF-A0AA51MQV9-F1
#
_entry.id   AF-A0AA51MQV9-F1
#
_cell.length_a   1.000
_cell.length_b   1.000
_cell.length_c   1.000
_cell.angle_alpha   90.00
_cell.angle_beta   90.00
_cell.angle_gamma   90.00
#
_symmetry.space_group_name_H-M   'P 1'
#
loop_
_entity.id
_entity.type
_entity.pdbx_description
1 polymer ?
#
loop_
_entity_poly.entity_id
_entity_poly.type
_entity_poly.pdbx_seq_one_letter_code
_entity_poly.pdbx_strand_id
1 'polypeptide(L)'
;MHALSQETFKPATDLALLQSLTNGATLPTDEIAGAWEALHDVRAALQQYGEQPPIPADLNQIADIASLTATLQAQLDQRKETDYAYQQAGQVSDILDYLALLTKRNRKLVRENDDILEIPTSEAPAYFEWAVWRAFLAINSLVKPSWEARRFAIDRDFLPVGTAPGNGADMVFEFDDMVLVVEVTLTVSSRQEAAEGEPVRRHVAQVVEQYEGTGKQVFGLFIAVNIDTNTANTFKLGEWYLKDDRKLDLHIIPLALADFSCLLAAFTDHPSELLPHLKLLLRDCRMYANKDAPDWKQKISQLAQQLVAK
;
A
#
# COMPACT_ATOMS: atom_id res chain seq x y z
N MET A 1 14.76 -30.79 3.25
CA MET A 1 16.21 -30.63 3.46
C MET A 1 16.90 -30.72 2.11
N HIS A 2 16.93 -29.64 1.33
CA HIS A 2 17.67 -29.62 0.07
C HIS A 2 19.15 -29.35 0.37
N ALA A 3 20.00 -30.24 -0.12
CA ALA A 3 21.45 -30.17 0.03
C ALA A 3 21.97 -28.94 -0.74
N LEU A 4 22.39 -27.92 -0.01
CA LEU A 4 23.32 -26.91 -0.53
C LEU A 4 24.62 -27.64 -0.91
N SER A 5 25.05 -27.52 -2.16
CA SER A 5 26.32 -28.09 -2.60
C SER A 5 27.47 -27.52 -1.75
N GLN A 6 28.19 -28.39 -1.06
CA GLN A 6 29.43 -28.01 -0.37
C GLN A 6 30.56 -27.94 -1.40
N GLU A 7 30.56 -26.91 -2.24
CA GLU A 7 31.77 -26.58 -2.99
C GLU A 7 32.71 -25.77 -2.09
N THR A 8 33.70 -26.45 -1.50
CA THR A 8 34.83 -25.82 -0.81
C THR A 8 35.85 -25.35 -1.84
N PHE A 9 35.51 -24.32 -2.61
CA PHE A 9 36.45 -23.66 -3.50
C PHE A 9 37.36 -22.73 -2.69
N LYS A 10 38.67 -23.01 -2.66
CA LYS A 10 39.69 -22.10 -2.13
C LYS A 10 40.33 -21.37 -3.33
N PRO A 11 39.94 -20.14 -3.65
CA PRO A 11 40.46 -19.44 -4.81
C PRO A 11 41.97 -19.22 -4.68
N ALA A 12 42.71 -19.51 -5.76
CA ALA A 12 44.16 -19.42 -5.80
C ALA A 12 44.69 -17.97 -5.89
N THR A 13 43.83 -17.01 -6.24
CA THR A 13 44.16 -15.59 -6.38
C THR A 13 42.98 -14.71 -5.98
N ASP A 14 43.25 -13.46 -5.59
CA ASP A 14 42.20 -12.47 -5.29
C ASP A 14 41.31 -12.20 -6.50
N LEU A 15 41.84 -12.27 -7.72
CA LEU A 15 41.05 -12.15 -8.95
C LEU A 15 40.09 -13.33 -9.13
N ALA A 16 40.53 -14.56 -8.85
CA ALA A 16 39.67 -15.74 -8.93
C ALA A 16 38.58 -15.71 -7.83
N LEU A 17 38.92 -15.20 -6.64
CA LEU A 17 37.94 -14.96 -5.58
C LEU A 17 36.91 -13.93 -6.05
N LEU A 18 37.34 -12.77 -6.56
CA LEU A 18 36.45 -11.74 -7.06
C LEU A 18 35.56 -12.25 -8.18
N GLN A 19 36.10 -13.00 -9.15
CA GLN A 19 35.32 -13.61 -10.23
C GLN A 19 34.28 -14.61 -9.69
N SER A 20 34.64 -15.44 -8.70
CA SER A 20 33.69 -16.37 -8.08
C SER A 20 32.58 -15.66 -7.30
N LEU A 21 32.91 -14.54 -6.64
CA LEU A 21 31.95 -13.73 -5.91
C LEU A 21 31.01 -12.95 -6.85
N THR A 22 31.49 -12.52 -8.03
CA THR A 22 30.67 -11.75 -8.97
C THR A 22 29.84 -12.61 -9.92
N ASN A 23 30.25 -13.86 -10.19
CA ASN A 23 29.52 -14.77 -11.07
C ASN A 23 28.36 -15.50 -10.38
N GLY A 24 28.31 -15.48 -9.04
CA GLY A 24 27.29 -16.18 -8.26
C GLY A 24 27.47 -17.70 -8.24
N ALA A 25 26.61 -18.38 -7.48
CA ALA A 25 26.53 -19.83 -7.48
C ALA A 25 25.68 -20.31 -8.67
N THR A 26 26.02 -21.46 -9.24
CA THR A 26 25.18 -22.12 -10.24
C THR A 26 23.87 -22.57 -9.62
N LEU A 27 22.76 -22.12 -10.18
CA LEU A 27 21.40 -22.46 -9.77
C LEU A 27 20.85 -23.57 -10.69
N PRO A 28 19.90 -24.40 -10.22
CA PRO A 28 19.23 -25.38 -11.07
C PRO A 28 18.56 -24.76 -12.30
N THR A 29 18.12 -23.51 -12.19
CA THR A 29 17.52 -22.72 -13.28
C THR A 29 18.52 -22.28 -14.35
N ASP A 30 19.82 -22.41 -14.11
CA ASP A 30 20.87 -22.12 -15.10
C ASP A 30 21.04 -23.26 -16.10
N GLU A 31 20.37 -24.40 -15.89
CA GLU A 31 20.27 -25.51 -16.84
C GLU A 31 18.91 -25.51 -17.52
N ILE A 32 18.88 -25.92 -18.80
CA ILE A 32 17.63 -25.98 -19.60
C ILE A 32 16.54 -26.79 -18.89
N ALA A 33 16.90 -27.92 -18.28
CA ALA A 33 15.94 -28.79 -17.59
C ALA A 33 15.28 -28.08 -16.39
N GLY A 34 16.08 -27.43 -15.53
CA GLY A 34 15.55 -26.71 -14.38
C GLY A 34 14.82 -25.42 -14.75
N ALA A 35 15.23 -24.74 -15.83
CA ALA A 35 14.47 -23.60 -16.37
C ALA A 35 13.07 -24.03 -16.84
N TRP A 36 12.96 -25.18 -17.53
CA TRP A 36 11.68 -25.76 -17.92
C TRP A 36 10.84 -26.22 -16.73
N GLU A 37 11.45 -26.80 -15.70
CA GLU A 37 10.76 -27.19 -14.46
C GLU A 37 10.11 -25.97 -13.80
N ALA A 38 10.87 -24.89 -13.59
CA ALA A 38 10.36 -23.65 -13.03
C ALA A 38 9.21 -23.05 -13.86
N LEU A 39 9.31 -23.08 -15.20
CA LEU A 39 8.23 -22.61 -16.08
C LEU A 39 6.96 -23.46 -15.92
N HIS A 40 7.11 -24.79 -15.87
CA HIS A 40 5.99 -25.71 -15.70
C HIS A 40 5.32 -25.55 -14.34
N ASP A 41 6.07 -25.34 -13.27
CA ASP A 41 5.54 -25.12 -11.92
C ASP A 41 4.67 -23.87 -11.87
N VAL A 42 5.15 -22.75 -12.39
CA VAL A 42 4.38 -21.49 -12.44
C VAL A 42 3.13 -21.65 -13.31
N ARG A 43 3.25 -22.32 -14.45
CA ARG A 43 2.10 -22.61 -15.33
C ARG A 43 1.08 -23.52 -14.65
N ALA A 44 1.53 -24.54 -13.92
CA ALA A 44 0.65 -25.44 -13.18
C ALA A 44 -0.09 -24.69 -12.05
N ALA A 45 0.56 -23.74 -11.40
CA ALA A 45 -0.09 -22.86 -10.43
C ALA A 45 -1.14 -21.96 -11.09
N LEU A 46 -0.84 -21.34 -12.23
CA LEU A 46 -1.82 -20.54 -13.01
C LEU A 46 -3.01 -21.38 -13.52
N GLN A 47 -2.81 -22.65 -13.83
CA GLN A 47 -3.90 -23.58 -14.19
C GLN A 47 -4.92 -23.75 -13.07
N GLN A 48 -4.52 -23.64 -11.80
CA GLN A 48 -5.46 -23.70 -10.66
C GLN A 48 -6.41 -22.50 -10.66
N TYR A 49 -6.01 -21.37 -11.25
CA TYR A 49 -6.84 -20.20 -11.50
C TYR A 49 -7.61 -20.27 -12.84
N GLY A 50 -7.53 -21.41 -13.56
CA GLY A 50 -8.17 -21.59 -14.85
C GLY A 50 -7.41 -20.97 -16.03
N GLU A 51 -6.18 -20.51 -15.81
CA GLU A 51 -5.35 -19.88 -16.85
C GLU A 51 -4.40 -20.87 -17.50
N GLN A 52 -4.31 -20.83 -18.82
CA GLN A 52 -3.38 -21.65 -19.60
C GLN A 52 -2.57 -20.77 -20.55
N PRO A 53 -1.57 -20.04 -20.04
CA PRO A 53 -0.71 -19.25 -20.89
C PRO A 53 -0.01 -20.15 -21.92
N PRO A 54 -0.01 -19.75 -23.21
CA PRO A 54 0.64 -20.52 -24.25
C PRO A 54 2.15 -20.50 -24.07
N ILE A 55 2.80 -21.62 -24.38
CA ILE A 55 4.26 -21.69 -24.45
C ILE A 55 4.66 -21.62 -25.94
N PRO A 56 5.54 -20.69 -26.34
CA PRO A 56 6.07 -20.64 -27.69
C PRO A 56 6.77 -21.94 -28.08
N ALA A 57 6.57 -22.42 -29.31
CA ALA A 57 7.09 -23.70 -29.76
C ALA A 57 8.61 -23.72 -29.98
N ASP A 58 9.23 -22.54 -30.12
CA ASP A 58 10.64 -22.30 -30.40
C ASP A 58 11.44 -21.84 -29.16
N LEU A 59 10.85 -21.97 -27.96
CA LEU A 59 11.44 -21.55 -26.70
C LEU A 59 12.59 -22.46 -26.26
N ASN A 60 13.81 -22.19 -26.75
CA ASN A 60 14.94 -23.11 -26.60
C ASN A 60 16.12 -22.53 -25.81
N GLN A 61 16.12 -21.21 -25.56
CA GLN A 61 17.19 -20.54 -24.81
C GLN A 61 16.79 -20.35 -23.34
N ILE A 62 17.73 -20.57 -22.42
CA ILE A 62 17.51 -20.41 -20.97
C ILE A 62 17.02 -18.99 -20.64
N ALA A 63 17.58 -17.97 -21.30
CA ALA A 63 17.19 -16.57 -21.10
C ALA A 63 15.72 -16.32 -21.49
N ASP A 64 15.26 -16.88 -22.61
CA ASP A 64 13.88 -16.73 -23.06
C ASP A 64 12.92 -17.49 -22.13
N ILE A 65 13.30 -18.70 -21.69
CA ILE A 65 12.53 -19.48 -20.71
C ILE A 65 12.42 -18.70 -19.40
N ALA A 66 13.53 -18.16 -18.88
CA ALA A 66 13.55 -17.37 -17.66
C ALA A 66 12.71 -16.09 -17.78
N SER A 67 12.75 -15.41 -18.93
CA SER A 67 11.92 -14.22 -19.19
C SER A 67 10.43 -14.55 -19.20
N LEU A 68 10.04 -15.65 -19.85
CA LEU A 68 8.66 -16.13 -19.82
C LEU A 68 8.25 -16.53 -18.40
N THR A 69 9.08 -17.29 -17.69
CA THR A 69 8.82 -17.69 -16.29
C THR A 69 8.62 -16.48 -15.40
N ALA A 70 9.46 -15.44 -15.52
CA ALA A 70 9.31 -14.20 -14.75
C ALA A 70 7.98 -13.48 -15.07
N THR A 71 7.58 -13.46 -16.34
CA THR A 71 6.29 -12.88 -16.78
C THR A 71 5.12 -13.65 -16.18
N LEU A 72 5.13 -14.98 -16.26
CA LEU A 72 4.07 -15.82 -15.68
C LEU A 72 4.07 -15.75 -14.14
N GLN A 73 5.24 -15.61 -13.51
CA GLN A 73 5.35 -15.45 -12.07
C GLN A 73 4.69 -14.13 -11.63
N ALA A 74 4.93 -13.04 -12.35
CA ALA A 74 4.28 -11.76 -12.07
C ALA A 74 2.75 -11.85 -12.21
N GLN A 75 2.24 -12.59 -13.20
CA GLN A 75 0.80 -12.86 -13.32
C GLN A 75 0.26 -13.68 -12.15
N LEU A 76 0.99 -14.71 -11.74
CA LEU A 76 0.62 -15.55 -10.60
C LEU A 76 0.59 -14.73 -9.30
N ASP A 77 1.56 -13.84 -9.10
CA ASP A 77 1.62 -12.98 -7.92
C ASP A 77 0.42 -12.00 -7.89
N GLN A 78 0.01 -11.44 -9.04
CA GLN A 78 -1.21 -10.63 -9.14
C GLN A 78 -2.47 -11.43 -8.76
N ARG A 79 -2.56 -12.72 -9.12
CA ARG A 79 -3.69 -13.58 -8.74
C ARG A 79 -3.71 -13.88 -7.24
N LYS A 80 -2.56 -14.24 -6.68
CA LYS A 80 -2.43 -14.42 -5.23
C LYS A 80 -2.79 -13.14 -4.47
N GLU A 81 -2.41 -11.97 -4.98
CA GLU A 81 -2.76 -10.70 -4.36
C GLU A 81 -4.26 -10.39 -4.48
N THR A 82 -4.89 -10.78 -5.58
CA THR A 82 -6.36 -10.69 -5.72
C THR A 82 -7.05 -11.52 -4.63
N ASP A 83 -6.62 -12.76 -4.43
CA ASP A 83 -7.15 -13.63 -3.38
C ASP A 83 -6.89 -13.06 -1.99
N TYR A 84 -5.69 -12.56 -1.75
CA TYR A 84 -5.32 -11.88 -0.51
C TYR A 84 -6.23 -10.67 -0.25
N ALA A 85 -6.53 -9.87 -1.27
CA ALA A 85 -7.42 -8.72 -1.16
C ALA A 85 -8.84 -9.12 -0.78
N TYR A 86 -9.41 -10.15 -1.40
CA TYR A 86 -10.74 -10.65 -1.06
C TYR A 86 -10.84 -11.17 0.38
N GLN A 87 -9.75 -11.70 0.93
CA GLN A 87 -9.72 -12.18 2.32
C GLN A 87 -9.72 -11.04 3.35
N GLN A 88 -9.33 -9.81 2.98
CA GLN A 88 -9.16 -8.70 3.93
C GLN A 88 -10.47 -8.31 4.63
N ALA A 89 -11.62 -8.48 3.98
CA ALA A 89 -12.92 -8.22 4.59
C ALA A 89 -13.16 -9.06 5.87
N GLY A 90 -12.59 -10.29 5.94
CA GLY A 90 -12.65 -11.14 7.13
C GLY A 90 -11.52 -10.92 8.14
N GLN A 91 -10.59 -10.00 7.85
CA GLN A 91 -9.38 -9.76 8.65
C GLN A 91 -9.36 -8.36 9.29
N VAL A 92 -10.50 -7.66 9.35
CA VAL A 92 -10.58 -6.30 9.89
C VAL A 92 -10.04 -6.20 11.32
N SER A 93 -10.31 -7.18 12.18
CA SER A 93 -9.74 -7.22 13.53
C SER A 93 -8.21 -7.27 13.53
N ASP A 94 -7.62 -8.03 12.60
CA ASP A 94 -6.17 -8.14 12.46
C ASP A 94 -5.56 -6.82 11.97
N ILE A 95 -6.22 -6.16 11.00
CA ILE A 95 -5.84 -4.84 10.50
C ILE A 95 -5.87 -3.82 11.65
N LEU A 96 -6.92 -3.81 12.47
CA LEU A 96 -7.05 -2.92 13.62
C LEU A 96 -5.96 -3.15 14.67
N ASP A 97 -5.55 -4.40 14.90
CA ASP A 97 -4.44 -4.72 15.80
C ASP A 97 -3.13 -4.10 15.31
N TYR A 98 -2.81 -4.24 14.01
CA TYR A 98 -1.63 -3.60 13.42
C TYR A 98 -1.70 -2.07 13.51
N LEU A 99 -2.85 -1.45 13.20
CA LEU A 99 -3.04 -0.01 13.35
C LEU A 99 -2.85 0.44 14.81
N ALA A 100 -3.35 -0.34 15.78
CA ALA A 100 -3.17 -0.05 17.20
C ALA A 100 -1.69 -0.16 17.62
N LEU A 101 -0.95 -1.16 17.12
CA LEU A 101 0.48 -1.33 17.38
C LEU A 101 1.30 -0.11 16.95
N LEU A 102 0.87 0.63 15.91
CA LEU A 102 1.59 1.82 15.45
C LEU A 102 1.69 2.93 16.49
N THR A 103 0.76 2.96 17.45
CA THR A 103 0.69 3.92 18.56
C THR A 103 1.41 3.42 19.83
N LYS A 104 1.73 2.12 19.91
CA LYS A 104 2.36 1.52 21.09
C LYS A 104 3.89 1.66 21.04
N ARG A 105 4.50 1.86 22.20
CA ARG A 105 5.97 1.99 22.32
C ARG A 105 6.71 0.68 22.03
N ASN A 106 6.17 -0.45 22.47
CA ASN A 106 6.77 -1.76 22.31
C ASN A 106 6.36 -2.48 21.01
N ARG A 107 5.40 -1.91 20.24
CA ARG A 107 4.91 -2.40 18.94
C ARG A 107 4.71 -3.92 18.85
N LYS A 108 4.32 -4.53 19.97
CA LYS A 108 4.16 -5.97 20.13
C LYS A 108 2.84 -6.29 20.83
N LEU A 109 2.13 -7.28 20.33
CA LEU A 109 0.89 -7.81 20.87
C LEU A 109 0.99 -9.33 20.91
N VAL A 110 0.62 -9.91 22.05
CA VAL A 110 0.44 -11.37 22.19
C VAL A 110 -1.07 -11.60 22.28
N ARG A 111 -1.61 -12.40 21.38
CA ARG A 111 -3.03 -12.76 21.34
C ARG A 111 -3.31 -13.93 22.28
N GLU A 112 -4.59 -14.20 22.52
CA GLU A 112 -5.04 -15.27 23.43
C GLU A 112 -4.63 -16.68 22.96
N ASN A 113 -4.37 -16.85 21.67
CA ASN A 113 -3.91 -18.08 21.05
C ASN A 113 -2.38 -18.20 20.94
N ASP A 114 -1.63 -17.40 21.71
CA ASP A 114 -0.17 -17.29 21.68
C ASP A 114 0.42 -16.75 20.36
N ASP A 115 -0.41 -16.26 19.43
CA ASP A 115 0.08 -15.57 18.24
C ASP A 115 0.71 -14.23 18.62
N ILE A 116 1.88 -13.94 18.04
CA ILE A 116 2.63 -12.72 18.29
C ILE A 116 2.60 -11.83 17.05
N LEU A 117 2.03 -10.63 17.20
CA LEU A 117 2.15 -9.56 16.23
C LEU A 117 3.24 -8.60 16.68
N GLU A 118 4.18 -8.30 15.80
CA GLU A 118 5.29 -7.40 16.07
C GLU A 118 5.59 -6.55 14.84
N ILE A 119 5.75 -5.24 15.05
CA ILE A 119 6.19 -4.31 14.01
C ILE A 119 7.62 -3.86 14.35
N PRO A 120 8.63 -4.22 13.54
CA PRO A 120 9.98 -3.72 13.71
C PRO A 120 9.98 -2.18 13.68
N THR A 121 10.69 -1.56 14.62
CA THR A 121 10.60 -0.10 14.80
C THR A 121 11.05 0.67 13.55
N SER A 122 12.06 0.16 12.83
CA SER A 122 12.54 0.74 11.57
C SER A 122 11.56 0.60 10.41
N GLU A 123 10.66 -0.38 10.46
CA GLU A 123 9.71 -0.72 9.39
C GLU A 123 8.30 -0.18 9.68
N ALA A 124 8.10 0.46 10.83
CA ALA A 124 6.81 1.01 11.24
C ALA A 124 6.12 1.90 10.18
N PRO A 125 6.83 2.75 9.41
CA PRO A 125 6.22 3.49 8.31
C PRO A 125 5.66 2.56 7.21
N ALA A 126 6.40 1.53 6.81
CA ALA A 126 5.98 0.57 5.79
C ALA A 126 4.75 -0.25 6.26
N TYR A 127 4.75 -0.65 7.54
CA TYR A 127 3.58 -1.29 8.15
C TYR A 127 2.38 -0.36 8.26
N PHE A 128 2.58 0.96 8.35
CA PHE A 128 1.47 1.90 8.37
C PHE A 128 0.80 1.98 7.00
N GLU A 129 1.58 2.17 5.93
CA GLU A 129 1.06 2.14 4.55
C GLU A 129 0.34 0.83 4.26
N TRP A 130 0.95 -0.30 4.64
CA TRP A 130 0.39 -1.63 4.44
C TRP A 130 -0.91 -1.88 5.21
N ALA A 131 -0.98 -1.49 6.49
CA ALA A 131 -2.20 -1.69 7.28
C ALA A 131 -3.36 -0.83 6.76
N VAL A 132 -3.09 0.40 6.30
CA VAL A 132 -4.11 1.25 5.68
C VAL A 132 -4.52 0.70 4.31
N TRP A 133 -3.59 0.20 3.50
CA TRP A 133 -3.91 -0.49 2.25
C TRP A 133 -4.85 -1.67 2.49
N ARG A 134 -4.53 -2.55 3.45
CA ARG A 134 -5.40 -3.67 3.84
C ARG A 134 -6.78 -3.20 4.29
N ALA A 135 -6.89 -2.09 5.03
CA ALA A 135 -8.18 -1.53 5.42
C ALA A 135 -9.04 -1.17 4.20
N PHE A 136 -8.46 -0.58 3.16
CA PHE A 136 -9.19 -0.27 1.91
C PHE A 136 -9.50 -1.52 1.07
N LEU A 137 -8.64 -2.53 1.10
CA LEU A 137 -8.96 -3.84 0.51
C LEU A 137 -10.15 -4.51 1.22
N ALA A 138 -10.25 -4.39 2.55
CA ALA A 138 -11.37 -4.93 3.31
C ALA A 138 -12.72 -4.29 2.93
N ILE A 139 -12.72 -3.00 2.55
CA ILE A 139 -13.90 -2.31 2.02
C ILE A 139 -14.33 -2.90 0.65
N ASN A 140 -13.40 -3.50 -0.09
CA ASN A 140 -13.63 -4.28 -1.31
C ASN A 140 -14.54 -3.59 -2.35
N SER A 141 -14.19 -2.36 -2.72
CA SER A 141 -14.98 -1.54 -3.65
C SER A 141 -14.12 -0.89 -4.75
N LEU A 142 -12.91 -1.41 -4.98
CA LEU A 142 -11.96 -0.83 -5.92
C LEU A 142 -12.32 -1.16 -7.36
N VAL A 143 -12.24 -0.16 -8.24
CA VAL A 143 -12.36 -0.33 -9.70
C VAL A 143 -11.09 -0.93 -10.27
N LYS A 144 -9.94 -0.49 -9.76
CA LYS A 144 -8.62 -0.99 -10.15
C LYS A 144 -8.19 -2.17 -9.28
N PRO A 145 -7.36 -3.08 -9.82
CA PRO A 145 -6.80 -4.17 -9.04
C PRO A 145 -5.97 -3.69 -7.83
N SER A 146 -5.87 -4.54 -6.81
CA SER A 146 -5.19 -4.22 -5.55
C SER A 146 -3.72 -3.78 -5.72
N TRP A 147 -3.02 -4.33 -6.70
CA TRP A 147 -1.60 -4.07 -6.94
C TRP A 147 -1.34 -2.72 -7.60
N GLU A 148 -2.36 -2.11 -8.21
CA GLU A 148 -2.28 -0.75 -8.74
C GLU A 148 -2.59 0.31 -7.68
N ALA A 149 -3.16 -0.10 -6.53
CA ALA A 149 -3.60 0.82 -5.49
C ALA A 149 -2.49 1.26 -4.52
N ARG A 150 -1.31 0.63 -4.56
CA ARG A 150 -0.16 0.88 -3.67
C ARG A 150 1.12 1.13 -4.45
N ARG A 151 2.06 1.89 -3.86
CA ARG A 151 3.41 2.10 -4.43
C ARG A 151 4.55 1.44 -3.65
N PHE A 152 4.30 0.96 -2.44
CA PHE A 152 5.26 0.13 -1.68
C PHE A 152 5.28 -1.31 -2.19
N ALA A 153 6.34 -2.08 -1.90
CA ALA A 153 6.47 -3.49 -2.26
C ALA A 153 6.04 -4.43 -1.12
N ILE A 154 5.52 -5.60 -1.47
CA ILE A 154 5.19 -6.69 -0.56
C ILE A 154 6.01 -7.93 -0.89
N ASP A 155 6.26 -8.78 0.09
CA ASP A 155 6.93 -10.06 -0.09
C ASP A 155 5.95 -11.20 -0.39
N ARG A 156 6.47 -12.44 -0.40
CA ARG A 156 5.70 -13.65 -0.70
C ARG A 156 4.69 -14.01 0.39
N ASP A 157 4.88 -13.49 1.60
CA ASP A 157 3.99 -13.67 2.75
C ASP A 157 3.02 -12.48 2.91
N PHE A 158 2.96 -11.59 1.91
CA PHE A 158 2.16 -10.37 1.90
C PHE A 158 2.52 -9.37 3.00
N LEU A 159 3.77 -9.38 3.48
CA LEU A 159 4.30 -8.38 4.40
C LEU A 159 4.99 -7.23 3.65
N PRO A 160 4.98 -6.00 4.19
CA PRO A 160 5.63 -4.87 3.53
C PRO A 160 7.15 -4.98 3.58
N VAL A 161 7.80 -4.72 2.44
CA VAL A 161 9.28 -4.74 2.34
C VAL A 161 9.88 -3.36 2.64
N GLY A 162 9.14 -2.29 2.39
CA GLY A 162 9.58 -0.91 2.57
C GLY A 162 8.45 0.06 2.31
N THR A 163 8.71 1.35 2.48
CA THR A 163 7.74 2.42 2.18
C THR A 163 7.60 2.64 0.68
N ALA A 164 6.53 3.33 0.29
CA ALA A 164 6.38 3.84 -1.05
C ALA A 164 7.59 4.74 -1.42
N PRO A 165 8.08 4.65 -2.67
CA PRO A 165 9.12 5.55 -3.13
C PRO A 165 8.60 6.98 -3.19
N GLY A 166 9.50 7.95 -3.01
CA GLY A 166 9.16 9.37 -3.15
C GLY A 166 8.59 9.74 -4.54
N ASN A 167 8.17 11.00 -4.67
CA ASN A 167 7.60 11.60 -5.90
C ASN A 167 6.21 11.09 -6.33
N GLY A 168 5.46 10.50 -5.41
CA GLY A 168 4.05 10.18 -5.62
C GLY A 168 3.41 9.80 -4.28
N ALA A 169 2.10 9.61 -4.28
CA ALA A 169 1.37 9.22 -3.09
C ALA A 169 1.72 7.80 -2.62
N ASP A 170 1.46 7.50 -1.35
CA ASP A 170 1.61 6.14 -0.82
C ASP A 170 0.65 5.17 -1.53
N MET A 171 -0.62 5.58 -1.65
CA MET A 171 -1.72 4.79 -2.20
C MET A 171 -2.71 5.64 -2.99
N VAL A 172 -3.32 5.05 -4.01
CA VAL A 172 -4.39 5.69 -4.81
C VAL A 172 -5.50 4.66 -5.06
N PHE A 173 -6.67 4.89 -4.46
CA PHE A 173 -7.83 4.03 -4.62
C PHE A 173 -8.82 4.65 -5.60
N GLU A 174 -9.12 3.94 -6.69
CA GLU A 174 -10.14 4.36 -7.65
C GLU A 174 -11.46 3.66 -7.35
N PHE A 175 -12.52 4.44 -7.15
CA PHE A 175 -13.90 4.01 -7.03
C PHE A 175 -14.71 4.46 -8.26
N ASP A 176 -15.97 4.08 -8.36
CA ASP A 176 -16.82 4.38 -9.53
C ASP A 176 -16.99 5.89 -9.79
N ASP A 177 -17.13 6.68 -8.73
CA ASP A 177 -17.50 8.11 -8.75
C ASP A 177 -16.38 9.03 -8.20
N MET A 178 -15.32 8.48 -7.61
CA MET A 178 -14.24 9.25 -7.02
C MET A 178 -12.90 8.51 -7.02
N VAL A 179 -11.84 9.28 -6.78
CA VAL A 179 -10.49 8.77 -6.53
C VAL A 179 -10.04 9.26 -5.16
N LEU A 180 -9.45 8.37 -4.37
CA LEU A 180 -8.91 8.68 -3.06
C LEU A 180 -7.39 8.51 -3.07
N VAL A 181 -6.69 9.62 -2.93
CA VAL A 181 -5.23 9.63 -2.69
C VAL A 181 -5.02 9.53 -1.19
N VAL A 182 -4.33 8.49 -0.73
CA VAL A 182 -4.09 8.27 0.70
C VAL A 182 -2.60 8.42 0.98
N GLU A 183 -2.30 9.25 1.98
CA GLU A 183 -0.95 9.52 2.48
C GLU A 183 -0.95 9.28 3.98
N VAL A 184 0.04 8.57 4.49
CA VAL A 184 0.12 8.21 5.91
C VAL A 184 1.45 8.66 6.50
N THR A 185 1.44 9.09 7.77
CA THR A 185 2.70 9.48 8.42
C THR A 185 2.72 9.20 9.90
N LEU A 186 3.88 8.71 10.37
CA LEU A 186 4.21 8.67 11.79
C LEU A 186 4.90 9.96 12.25
N THR A 187 5.20 10.89 11.34
CA THR A 187 5.79 12.20 11.68
C THR A 187 4.77 13.02 12.47
N VAL A 188 5.23 13.64 13.56
CA VAL A 188 4.42 14.47 14.45
C VAL A 188 5.01 15.87 14.58
N SER A 189 4.24 16.79 15.18
CA SER A 189 4.63 18.18 15.47
C SER A 189 4.98 18.99 14.21
N SER A 190 5.70 20.11 14.36
CA SER A 190 6.04 21.01 13.24
C SER A 190 6.85 20.35 12.12
N ARG A 191 7.52 19.22 12.40
CA ARG A 191 8.20 18.42 11.37
C ARG A 191 7.22 17.80 10.38
N GLN A 192 5.99 17.52 10.81
CA GLN A 192 4.93 17.01 9.93
C GLN A 192 4.63 18.01 8.82
N GLU A 193 4.56 19.31 9.13
CA GLU A 193 4.34 20.32 8.09
C GLU A 193 5.51 20.42 7.12
N ALA A 194 6.73 20.39 7.64
CA ALA A 194 7.92 20.46 6.81
C ALA A 194 8.08 19.24 5.88
N ALA A 195 7.68 18.06 6.35
CA ALA A 195 7.82 16.80 5.61
C ALA A 195 6.64 16.55 4.65
N GLU A 196 5.41 16.84 5.07
CA GLU A 196 4.20 16.37 4.40
C GLU A 196 3.41 17.50 3.73
N GLY A 197 3.56 18.74 4.18
CA GLY A 197 2.69 19.85 3.76
C GLY A 197 2.73 20.13 2.25
N GLU A 198 3.91 20.16 1.64
CA GLU A 198 4.06 20.32 0.19
C GLU A 198 3.94 18.99 -0.58
N PRO A 199 4.62 17.90 -0.19
CA PRO A 199 4.58 16.66 -0.97
C PRO A 199 3.17 16.10 -1.14
N VAL A 200 2.38 16.05 -0.06
CA VAL A 200 1.00 15.57 -0.10
C VAL A 200 0.14 16.39 -1.05
N ARG A 201 0.26 17.73 -1.00
CA ARG A 201 -0.47 18.62 -1.93
C ARG A 201 -0.07 18.37 -3.38
N ARG A 202 1.23 18.22 -3.64
CA ARG A 202 1.75 17.93 -4.98
C ARG A 202 1.22 16.59 -5.51
N HIS A 203 1.25 15.53 -4.69
CA HIS A 203 0.79 14.21 -5.13
C HIS A 203 -0.72 14.20 -5.40
N VAL A 204 -1.52 14.87 -4.56
CA VAL A 204 -2.96 15.02 -4.81
C VAL A 204 -3.22 15.82 -6.09
N ALA A 205 -2.47 16.91 -6.32
CA ALA A 205 -2.58 17.69 -7.55
C ALA A 205 -2.26 16.88 -8.80
N GLN A 206 -1.21 16.06 -8.77
CA GLN A 206 -0.84 15.17 -9.89
C GLN A 206 -1.97 14.20 -10.23
N VAL A 207 -2.65 13.64 -9.22
CA VAL A 207 -3.80 12.75 -9.43
C VAL A 207 -5.01 13.54 -9.93
N VAL A 208 -5.26 14.76 -9.44
CA VAL A 208 -6.31 15.65 -10.00
C VAL A 208 -6.09 15.88 -11.50
N GLU A 209 -4.87 16.18 -11.92
CA GLU A 209 -4.53 16.36 -13.34
C GLU A 209 -4.74 15.06 -14.14
N GLN A 210 -4.33 13.90 -13.60
CA GLN A 210 -4.50 12.60 -14.26
C GLN A 210 -5.97 12.25 -14.52
N TYR A 211 -6.88 12.66 -13.62
CA TYR A 211 -8.31 12.36 -13.71
C TYR A 211 -9.14 13.54 -14.25
N GLU A 212 -8.50 14.61 -14.73
CA GLU A 212 -9.18 15.74 -15.38
C GLU A 212 -10.03 15.24 -16.57
N GLY A 213 -11.28 15.68 -16.64
CA GLY A 213 -12.22 15.27 -17.70
C GLY A 213 -12.87 13.88 -17.53
N THR A 214 -12.48 13.08 -16.52
CA THR A 214 -13.14 11.79 -16.23
C THR A 214 -14.48 11.94 -15.51
N GLY A 215 -14.73 13.10 -14.89
CA GLY A 215 -15.90 13.36 -14.05
C GLY A 215 -15.78 12.83 -12.62
N LYS A 216 -14.71 12.09 -12.28
CA LYS A 216 -14.47 11.59 -10.92
C LYS A 216 -13.90 12.70 -10.04
N GLN A 217 -14.43 12.84 -8.83
CA GLN A 217 -13.88 13.77 -7.85
C GLN A 217 -12.65 13.16 -7.17
N VAL A 218 -11.55 13.90 -7.06
CA VAL A 218 -10.35 13.46 -6.35
C VAL A 218 -10.33 14.04 -4.94
N PHE A 219 -10.17 13.17 -3.94
CA PHE A 219 -9.95 13.53 -2.55
C PHE A 219 -8.56 13.07 -2.09
N GLY A 220 -7.92 13.88 -1.25
CA GLY A 220 -6.77 13.47 -0.46
C GLY A 220 -7.21 13.10 0.96
N LEU A 221 -6.79 11.95 1.46
CA LEU A 221 -6.94 11.53 2.84
C LEU A 221 -5.57 11.39 3.47
N PHE A 222 -5.27 12.25 4.43
CA PHE A 222 -4.01 12.24 5.15
C PHE A 222 -4.22 11.65 6.55
N ILE A 223 -3.61 10.50 6.84
CA ILE A 223 -3.78 9.79 8.10
C ILE A 223 -2.50 9.87 8.93
N ALA A 224 -2.60 10.36 10.16
CA ALA A 224 -1.47 10.40 11.08
C ALA A 224 -1.90 10.08 12.51
N VAL A 225 -0.95 9.65 13.35
CA VAL A 225 -1.20 9.43 14.78
C VAL A 225 -1.74 10.70 15.45
N ASN A 226 -1.15 11.84 15.11
CA ASN A 226 -1.63 13.17 15.51
C ASN A 226 -1.46 14.14 14.34
N ILE A 227 -2.47 14.98 14.12
CA ILE A 227 -2.46 15.99 13.07
C ILE A 227 -1.95 17.32 13.64
N ASP A 228 -0.80 17.77 13.16
CA ASP A 228 -0.25 19.09 13.44
C ASP A 228 -1.21 20.18 12.94
N THR A 229 -1.32 21.27 13.70
CA THR A 229 -2.25 22.35 13.36
C THR A 229 -1.83 23.12 12.11
N ASN A 230 -0.53 23.29 11.85
CA ASN A 230 -0.05 23.95 10.64
C ASN A 230 -0.27 23.06 9.42
N THR A 231 -0.05 21.76 9.55
CA THR A 231 -0.39 20.78 8.50
C THR A 231 -1.87 20.78 8.16
N ALA A 232 -2.74 20.75 9.17
CA ALA A 232 -4.16 20.94 8.94
C ALA A 232 -4.45 22.30 8.26
N ASN A 233 -3.80 23.39 8.68
CA ASN A 233 -4.01 24.69 8.05
C ASN A 233 -3.60 24.71 6.57
N THR A 234 -2.49 24.06 6.22
CA THR A 234 -2.02 23.92 4.84
C THR A 234 -3.00 23.14 3.98
N PHE A 235 -3.51 22.00 4.48
CA PHE A 235 -4.53 21.20 3.76
C PHE A 235 -5.91 21.87 3.72
N LYS A 236 -6.21 22.71 4.72
CA LYS A 236 -7.44 23.49 4.76
C LYS A 236 -7.50 24.47 3.60
N LEU A 237 -6.41 25.22 3.36
CA LEU A 237 -6.28 26.14 2.22
C LEU A 237 -6.55 25.41 0.91
N GLY A 238 -5.95 24.22 0.74
CA GLY A 238 -6.27 23.33 -0.38
C GLY A 238 -6.02 23.97 -1.74
N GLU A 239 -4.97 24.77 -1.86
CA GLU A 239 -4.63 25.45 -3.11
C GLU A 239 -3.32 24.89 -3.67
N TRP A 240 -3.30 24.70 -4.99
CA TRP A 240 -2.11 24.37 -5.75
C TRP A 240 -2.09 25.14 -7.06
N TYR A 241 -0.92 25.61 -7.47
CA TYR A 241 -0.74 26.31 -8.73
C TYR A 241 0.11 25.45 -9.67
N LEU A 242 -0.42 25.23 -10.86
CA LEU A 242 0.29 24.53 -11.93
C LEU A 242 1.37 25.43 -12.54
N LYS A 243 2.19 24.85 -13.42
CA LYS A 243 3.29 25.59 -14.09
C LYS A 243 2.79 26.71 -15.01
N ASP A 244 1.51 26.66 -15.40
CA ASP A 244 0.83 27.65 -16.22
C ASP A 244 -0.01 28.64 -15.39
N ASP A 245 0.24 28.73 -14.09
CA ASP A 245 -0.45 29.57 -13.11
C ASP A 245 -1.95 29.27 -12.93
N ARG A 246 -2.48 28.17 -13.50
CA ARG A 246 -3.83 27.72 -13.19
C ARG A 246 -3.90 27.22 -11.75
N LYS A 247 -4.92 27.69 -11.02
CA LYS A 247 -5.21 27.22 -9.66
C LYS A 247 -6.02 25.93 -9.71
N LEU A 248 -5.56 24.93 -8.96
CA LEU A 248 -6.33 23.73 -8.60
C LEU A 248 -6.81 23.84 -7.15
N ASP A 249 -8.09 23.51 -6.95
CA ASP A 249 -8.67 23.34 -5.63
C ASP A 249 -8.48 21.88 -5.19
N LEU A 250 -7.70 21.67 -4.14
CA LEU A 250 -7.39 20.36 -3.56
C LEU A 250 -8.31 20.06 -2.37
N HIS A 251 -8.94 18.89 -2.40
CA HIS A 251 -9.80 18.41 -1.32
C HIS A 251 -9.05 17.44 -0.41
N ILE A 252 -8.20 17.97 0.46
CA ILE A 252 -7.40 17.16 1.39
C ILE A 252 -8.05 17.19 2.78
N ILE A 253 -8.26 16.00 3.37
CA ILE A 253 -8.86 15.81 4.69
C ILE A 253 -7.82 15.15 5.59
N PRO A 254 -7.32 15.84 6.62
CA PRO A 254 -6.51 15.21 7.65
C PRO A 254 -7.40 14.46 8.65
N LEU A 255 -7.18 13.17 8.82
CA LEU A 255 -7.91 12.30 9.74
C LEU A 255 -6.94 11.68 10.74
N ALA A 256 -7.25 11.74 12.04
CA ALA A 256 -6.43 11.08 13.03
C ALA A 256 -6.56 9.56 12.88
N LEU A 257 -5.46 8.83 13.08
CA LEU A 257 -5.44 7.36 13.03
C LEU A 257 -6.49 6.76 13.98
N ALA A 258 -6.68 7.36 15.16
CA ALA A 258 -7.70 6.92 16.11
C ALA A 258 -9.12 7.00 15.51
N ASP A 259 -9.46 8.10 14.86
CA ASP A 259 -10.77 8.28 14.23
C ASP A 259 -10.96 7.31 13.05
N PHE A 260 -9.92 7.12 12.24
CA PHE A 260 -9.92 6.13 11.15
C PHE A 260 -10.13 4.70 11.67
N SER A 261 -9.40 4.30 12.72
CA SER A 261 -9.55 2.99 13.34
C SER A 261 -10.94 2.80 13.95
N CYS A 262 -11.51 3.83 14.57
CA CYS A 262 -12.89 3.77 15.08
C CYS A 262 -13.92 3.60 13.96
N LEU A 263 -13.75 4.31 12.83
CA LEU A 263 -14.60 4.13 11.65
C LEU A 263 -14.49 2.69 11.13
N LEU A 264 -13.29 2.18 10.92
CA LEU A 264 -13.09 0.81 10.45
C LEU A 264 -13.70 -0.22 11.42
N ALA A 265 -13.52 -0.03 12.73
CA ALA A 265 -14.08 -0.89 13.76
C ALA A 265 -15.62 -0.92 13.75
N ALA A 266 -16.27 0.23 13.51
CA ALA A 266 -17.73 0.33 13.44
C ALA A 266 -18.35 -0.52 12.32
N PHE A 267 -17.58 -0.78 11.25
CA PHE A 267 -18.01 -1.57 10.09
C PHE A 267 -17.30 -2.92 10.00
N THR A 268 -16.77 -3.46 11.12
CA THR A 268 -15.99 -4.72 11.13
C THR A 268 -16.72 -5.88 10.46
N ASP A 269 -18.01 -6.04 10.73
CA ASP A 269 -18.82 -7.14 10.17
C ASP A 269 -19.25 -6.90 8.72
N HIS A 270 -19.29 -5.63 8.29
CA HIS A 270 -19.77 -5.19 6.97
C HIS A 270 -18.88 -4.07 6.39
N PRO A 271 -17.58 -4.34 6.12
CA PRO A 271 -16.62 -3.28 5.79
C PRO A 271 -16.94 -2.55 4.48
N SER A 272 -17.67 -3.19 3.55
CA SER A 272 -18.12 -2.56 2.32
C SER A 272 -19.11 -1.41 2.53
N GLU A 273 -19.86 -1.41 3.64
CA GLU A 273 -20.80 -0.34 3.99
C GLU A 273 -20.08 0.93 4.47
N LEU A 274 -18.78 0.87 4.76
CA LEU A 274 -17.99 2.05 5.16
C LEU A 274 -17.83 3.03 4.00
N LEU A 275 -17.72 2.58 2.74
CA LEU A 275 -17.39 3.47 1.62
C LEU A 275 -18.40 4.62 1.45
N PRO A 276 -19.73 4.38 1.37
CA PRO A 276 -20.70 5.47 1.29
C PRO A 276 -20.60 6.48 2.44
N HIS A 277 -20.34 6.00 3.66
CA HIS A 277 -20.18 6.84 4.84
C HIS A 277 -18.89 7.66 4.79
N LEU A 278 -17.79 7.06 4.35
CA LEU A 278 -16.51 7.73 4.16
C LEU A 278 -16.62 8.83 3.10
N LYS A 279 -17.32 8.58 1.99
CA LYS A 279 -17.58 9.60 0.94
C LYS A 279 -18.30 10.82 1.50
N LEU A 280 -19.36 10.59 2.26
CA LEU A 280 -20.11 11.66 2.94
C LEU A 280 -19.23 12.40 3.94
N LEU A 281 -18.43 11.67 4.74
CA LEU A 281 -17.49 12.24 5.68
C LEU A 281 -16.50 13.18 4.99
N LEU A 282 -15.85 12.73 3.91
CA LEU A 282 -14.86 13.53 3.18
C LEU A 282 -15.46 14.85 2.67
N ARG A 283 -16.66 14.76 2.08
CA ARG A 283 -17.40 15.94 1.59
C ARG A 283 -17.76 16.88 2.74
N ASP A 284 -18.37 16.36 3.80
CA ASP A 284 -18.84 17.16 4.93
C ASP A 284 -17.66 17.82 5.67
N CYS A 285 -16.54 17.10 5.84
CA CYS A 285 -15.30 17.64 6.38
C CYS A 285 -14.80 18.86 5.56
N ARG A 286 -14.83 18.79 4.22
CA ARG A 286 -14.43 19.92 3.36
C ARG A 286 -15.37 21.10 3.47
N MET A 287 -16.67 20.91 3.71
CA MET A 287 -17.61 22.02 3.91
C MET A 287 -17.27 22.89 5.14
N TYR A 288 -16.61 22.32 6.15
CA TYR A 288 -16.18 23.02 7.35
C TYR A 288 -14.75 23.57 7.28
N ALA A 289 -14.08 23.52 6.12
CA ALA A 289 -12.72 24.04 5.93
C ALA A 289 -12.63 25.57 6.04
N ASN A 290 -13.76 26.28 6.11
CA ASN A 290 -13.79 27.72 6.40
C ASN A 290 -13.48 28.06 7.87
N LYS A 291 -13.46 27.07 8.78
CA LYS A 291 -13.09 27.27 10.19
C LYS A 291 -11.59 27.49 10.36
N ASP A 292 -11.17 27.90 11.55
CA ASP A 292 -9.74 27.84 11.88
C ASP A 292 -9.27 26.40 12.01
N ALA A 293 -7.98 26.16 11.75
CA ALA A 293 -7.44 24.80 11.68
C ALA A 293 -7.68 23.96 12.96
N PRO A 294 -7.58 24.50 14.20
CA PRO A 294 -7.95 23.77 15.40
C PRO A 294 -9.41 23.31 15.41
N ASP A 295 -10.34 24.22 15.10
CA ASP A 295 -11.78 23.95 15.10
C ASP A 295 -12.18 23.01 13.97
N TRP A 296 -11.51 23.12 12.81
CA TRP A 296 -11.72 22.22 11.69
C TRP A 296 -11.32 20.79 12.04
N LYS A 297 -10.14 20.59 12.66
CA LYS A 297 -9.73 19.27 13.16
C LYS A 297 -10.74 18.68 14.15
N GLN A 298 -11.17 19.47 15.13
CA GLN A 298 -12.18 19.02 16.08
C GLN A 298 -13.49 18.63 15.38
N LYS A 299 -13.90 19.40 14.37
CA LYS A 299 -15.10 19.10 13.60
C LYS A 299 -14.97 17.82 12.78
N ILE A 300 -13.81 17.54 12.18
CA ILE A 300 -13.52 16.27 11.49
C ILE A 300 -13.72 15.09 12.46
N SER A 301 -13.07 15.13 13.63
CA SER A 301 -13.21 14.06 14.63
C SER A 301 -14.66 13.90 15.11
N GLN A 302 -15.38 14.99 15.33
CA GLN A 302 -16.81 14.93 15.69
C GLN A 302 -17.66 14.26 14.60
N LEU A 303 -17.42 14.59 13.32
CA LEU A 303 -18.16 13.97 12.22
C LEU A 303 -17.84 12.47 12.09
N ALA A 304 -16.57 12.08 12.27
CA ALA A 304 -16.18 10.68 12.29
C ALA A 304 -16.87 9.91 13.43
N GLN A 305 -16.87 10.46 14.64
CA GLN A 305 -17.53 9.85 15.81
C GLN A 305 -19.06 9.75 15.65
N GLN A 306 -19.69 10.71 14.97
CA GLN A 306 -21.13 10.66 14.68
C GLN A 306 -21.51 9.53 13.72
N LEU A 307 -20.59 9.10 12.85
CA LEU A 307 -20.81 7.93 11.99
C LEU A 307 -20.70 6.62 12.77
N VAL A 308 -19.79 6.55 13.74
CA VAL A 308 -19.60 5.38 14.61
C VAL A 308 -20.79 5.17 15.56
N ALA A 309 -21.47 6.25 15.95
CA ALA A 309 -22.57 6.18 16.92
C ALA A 309 -23.95 5.83 16.33
N LYS A 310 -24.05 5.63 15.02
CA LYS A 310 -25.29 5.26 14.32
C LYS A 310 -25.37 3.76 14.13
#